data_AF-A0A435XCC9-F1
#
_entry.id   AF-A0A435XCC9-F1
#
_cell.length_a   1.000
_cell.length_b   1.000
_cell.length_c   1.000
_cell.angle_alpha   90.00
_cell.angle_beta   90.00
_cell.angle_gamma   90.00
#
_symmetry.space_group_name_H-M   'P 1'
#
loop_
_entity.id
_entity.type
_entity.pdbx_description
1 polymer ?
#
loop_
_entity_poly.entity_id
_entity_poly.type
_entity_poly.pdbx_seq_one_letter_code
_entity_poly.pdbx_strand_id
1 'polypeptide(L)'
;SWQELLALLGTIEPTELIDPTIGAERLLYRLFHEHGVRVFGGVPVADQCSCSRDKIRGILEGFSAQEIKDSTEDGGIHVACEFCSTQYDFDPAEFTAQ
;
A
#
# COMPACT_ATOMS: atom_id res chain seq x y z
N SER A 1 14.35 22.64 -24.22
CA SER A 1 13.19 23.55 -24.00
C SER A 1 12.00 22.75 -23.45
N TRP A 2 10.89 23.37 -23.02
CA TRP A 2 9.70 22.61 -22.58
C TRP A 2 9.12 21.72 -23.70
N GLN A 3 9.12 22.22 -24.94
CA GLN A 3 8.65 21.46 -26.10
C GLN A 3 9.50 20.22 -26.39
N GLU A 4 10.82 20.35 -26.26
CA GLU A 4 11.76 19.23 -26.41
C GLU A 4 11.56 18.17 -25.33
N LEU A 5 11.37 18.59 -24.07
CA LEU A 5 11.06 17.67 -22.97
C LEU A 5 9.80 16.86 -23.27
N LEU A 6 8.73 17.50 -23.74
CA LEU A 6 7.50 16.80 -24.10
C LEU A 6 7.68 15.87 -25.30
N ALA A 7 8.47 16.27 -26.30
CA ALA A 7 8.76 15.44 -27.46
C ALA A 7 9.52 14.16 -27.08
N LEU A 8 10.52 14.27 -26.20
CA LEU A 8 11.28 13.12 -25.70
C LEU A 8 10.43 12.22 -24.80
N LEU A 9 9.67 12.78 -23.85
CA LEU A 9 8.76 11.98 -23.03
C LEU A 9 7.70 11.25 -23.87
N GLY A 10 7.28 11.85 -24.99
CA GLY A 10 6.34 11.24 -25.93
C GLY A 10 6.87 9.99 -26.64
N THR A 11 8.17 9.69 -26.59
CA THR A 11 8.74 8.48 -27.19
C THR A 11 8.79 7.28 -26.25
N ILE A 12 8.36 7.45 -24.99
CA ILE A 12 8.39 6.36 -24.00
C ILE A 12 7.30 5.35 -24.34
N GLU A 13 7.70 4.09 -24.50
CA GLU A 13 6.75 2.99 -24.61
C GLU A 13 6.24 2.57 -23.22
N PRO A 14 4.95 2.20 -23.07
CA PRO A 14 4.40 1.77 -21.78
C PRO A 14 5.16 0.60 -21.14
N THR A 15 5.74 -0.27 -21.96
CA THR A 15 6.58 -1.39 -21.53
C THR A 15 7.86 -0.93 -20.84
N GLU A 16 8.47 0.17 -21.30
CA GLU A 16 9.69 0.72 -20.71
C GLU A 16 9.48 1.27 -19.30
N LEU A 17 8.25 1.72 -18.99
CA LEU A 17 7.88 2.24 -17.67
C LEU A 17 7.81 1.15 -16.59
N ILE A 18 7.54 -0.09 -16.99
CA ILE A 18 7.37 -1.23 -16.08
C ILE A 18 8.48 -2.27 -16.21
N ASP A 19 9.46 -2.05 -17.09
CA ASP A 19 10.56 -2.98 -17.33
C ASP A 19 11.56 -2.94 -16.16
N PRO A 20 11.71 -4.06 -15.40
CA PRO A 20 12.62 -4.13 -14.27
C PRO A 20 14.11 -4.04 -14.66
N THR A 21 14.45 -4.21 -15.94
CA THR A 21 15.83 -4.15 -16.46
C THR A 21 16.28 -2.76 -16.90
N ILE A 22 15.32 -1.84 -17.14
CA ILE A 22 15.60 -0.45 -17.50
C ILE A 22 15.68 0.37 -16.20
N GLY A 23 14.61 0.40 -15.41
CA GLY A 23 14.53 1.27 -14.22
C GLY A 23 14.51 2.77 -14.57
N ALA A 24 14.00 3.59 -13.64
CA ALA A 24 13.73 5.01 -13.90
C ALA A 24 14.98 5.81 -14.30
N GLU A 25 16.12 5.59 -13.62
CA GLU A 25 17.37 6.31 -13.88
C GLU A 25 17.89 6.08 -15.31
N ARG A 26 17.83 4.83 -15.78
CA ARG A 26 18.29 4.48 -17.13
C ARG A 26 17.35 5.01 -18.20
N LEU A 27 16.05 4.99 -17.95
CA LEU A 27 15.06 5.57 -18.86
C LEU A 27 15.31 7.08 -19.03
N LEU A 28 15.50 7.80 -17.92
CA LEU A 28 15.85 9.22 -17.95
C LEU A 28 17.17 9.48 -18.68
N TYR A 29 18.20 8.64 -18.47
CA TYR A 29 19.44 8.73 -19.22
C TYR A 29 19.20 8.53 -20.73
N ARG A 30 18.47 7.51 -21.16
CA ARG A 30 18.18 7.27 -22.58
C ARG A 30 17.50 8.48 -23.24
N LEU A 31 16.57 9.12 -22.54
CA LEU A 31 15.83 10.28 -23.04
C LEU A 31 16.69 11.55 -23.14
N PHE A 32 17.56 11.81 -22.17
CA PHE A 32 18.21 13.12 -22.00
C PHE A 32 19.75 13.07 -22.04
N HIS A 33 20.35 11.97 -22.49
CA HIS A 33 21.82 11.77 -22.49
C HIS A 33 22.59 12.89 -23.20
N GLU A 34 22.03 13.49 -24.26
CA GLU A 34 22.70 14.56 -25.02
C GLU A 34 22.95 15.85 -24.21
N HIS A 35 22.10 16.12 -23.22
CA HIS A 35 22.19 17.32 -22.38
C HIS A 35 22.87 17.06 -21.03
N GLY A 36 23.17 15.80 -20.73
CA GLY A 36 23.60 15.35 -19.42
C GLY A 36 22.42 15.20 -18.44
N VAL A 37 22.45 14.14 -17.64
CA VAL A 37 21.36 13.79 -16.70
C VAL A 37 21.90 13.69 -15.29
N ARG A 38 21.20 14.31 -14.36
CA ARG A 38 21.41 14.13 -12.92
C ARG A 38 20.12 13.66 -12.28
N VAL A 39 20.18 12.52 -11.62
CA VAL A 39 19.06 11.94 -10.87
C VAL A 39 19.33 12.06 -9.37
N PHE A 40 18.26 12.20 -8.59
CA PHE A 40 18.30 12.21 -7.13
C PHE A 40 17.81 10.88 -6.59
N GLY A 41 18.08 10.61 -5.31
CA GLY A 41 17.58 9.41 -4.66
C GLY A 41 16.06 9.28 -4.81
N GLY A 42 15.62 8.13 -5.31
CA GLY A 42 14.20 7.82 -5.43
C GLY A 42 13.51 7.73 -4.07
N VAL A 43 12.19 7.94 -4.08
CA VAL A 43 11.36 7.67 -2.90
C VAL A 43 11.01 6.18 -2.92
N PRO A 44 11.32 5.42 -1.86
CA PRO A 44 10.93 4.03 -1.80
C PRO A 44 9.40 3.93 -1.75
N VAL A 45 8.85 3.10 -2.63
CA VAL A 45 7.43 2.75 -2.61
C VAL A 45 7.33 1.35 -2.02
N ALA A 46 6.46 1.19 -1.03
CA ALA A 46 6.22 -0.07 -0.37
C ALA A 46 4.71 -0.28 -0.20
N ASP A 47 4.30 -1.55 -0.29
CA ASP A 47 2.96 -1.95 0.14
C ASP A 47 2.93 -1.98 1.67
N GLN A 48 2.39 -0.92 2.26
CA GLN A 48 2.28 -0.74 3.72
C GLN A 48 0.88 -0.29 4.09
N CYS A 49 0.07 -1.23 4.55
CA CYS A 49 -1.22 -0.92 5.16
C CYS A 49 -1.04 -0.38 6.58
N SER A 50 -1.86 0.60 6.95
CA SER A 50 -1.83 1.19 8.29
C SER A 50 -2.62 0.38 9.34
N CYS A 51 -3.26 -0.73 8.97
CA CYS A 51 -3.97 -1.57 9.93
C CYS A 51 -3.00 -2.17 10.97
N SER A 52 -3.50 -2.40 12.18
CA SER A 52 -2.77 -3.11 13.22
C SER A 52 -3.77 -3.81 14.13
N ARG A 53 -3.30 -4.81 14.87
CA ARG A 53 -4.13 -5.49 15.88
C ARG A 53 -4.76 -4.48 16.85
N ASP A 54 -3.99 -3.51 17.33
CA ASP A 54 -4.46 -2.50 18.28
C ASP A 54 -5.57 -1.60 17.69
N LYS A 55 -5.44 -1.22 16.40
CA LYS A 55 -6.48 -0.43 15.72
C LYS A 55 -7.76 -1.23 15.55
N ILE A 56 -7.65 -2.50 15.16
CA ILE A 56 -8.83 -3.37 15.01
C ILE A 56 -9.47 -3.64 16.37
N ARG A 57 -8.67 -3.90 17.41
CA ARG A 57 -9.14 -4.02 18.79
C ARG A 57 -9.92 -2.78 19.24
N GLY A 58 -9.37 -1.59 19.00
CA GLY A 58 -10.05 -0.33 19.37
C GLY A 58 -11.38 -0.11 18.63
N ILE A 59 -11.55 -0.68 17.44
CA ILE A 59 -12.85 -0.69 16.74
C ILE A 59 -13.83 -1.63 17.47
N LEU A 60 -13.39 -2.85 17.80
CA LEU A 60 -14.20 -3.84 18.52
C LEU A 60 -14.57 -3.38 19.94
N GLU A 61 -13.71 -2.63 20.62
CA GLU A 61 -14.02 -2.03 21.93
C GLU A 61 -15.19 -1.03 21.86
N GLY A 62 -15.49 -0.48 20.68
CA GLY A 62 -16.65 0.38 20.47
C GLY A 62 -17.97 -0.37 20.28
N PHE A 63 -17.93 -1.70 20.15
CA PHE A 63 -19.13 -2.51 19.91
C PHE A 63 -19.85 -2.79 21.23
N SER A 64 -21.17 -2.88 21.16
CA SER A 64 -21.99 -3.39 22.25
C SER A 64 -21.74 -4.88 22.47
N ALA A 65 -22.09 -5.38 23.67
CA ALA A 65 -21.99 -6.80 23.98
C ALA A 65 -22.82 -7.69 23.02
N GLN A 66 -23.89 -7.15 22.42
CA GLN A 66 -24.67 -7.88 21.41
C GLN A 66 -23.92 -7.94 20.07
N GLU A 67 -23.34 -6.82 19.61
CA GLU A 67 -22.55 -6.79 18.38
C GLU A 67 -21.29 -7.67 18.47
N ILE A 68 -20.65 -7.74 19.64
CA ILE A 68 -19.54 -8.68 19.88
C ILE A 68 -20.01 -10.14 19.76
N LYS A 69 -21.17 -10.48 20.34
CA LYS A 69 -21.75 -11.83 20.21
C LYS A 69 -22.11 -12.15 18.77
N ASP A 70 -22.71 -11.21 18.06
CA ASP A 70 -23.11 -11.38 16.66
C ASP A 70 -21.90 -11.48 15.72
N SER A 71 -20.77 -10.89 16.11
CA SER A 71 -19.48 -10.98 15.39
C SER A 71 -18.65 -12.22 15.76
N THR A 72 -19.11 -13.03 16.72
CA THR A 72 -18.41 -14.24 17.16
C THR A 72 -18.85 -15.44 16.33
N GLU A 73 -17.90 -16.07 15.64
CA GLU A 73 -18.11 -17.28 14.84
C GLU A 73 -17.11 -18.36 15.32
N ASP A 74 -17.57 -19.60 15.49
CA ASP A 74 -16.74 -20.74 15.96
C ASP A 74 -15.93 -20.47 17.26
N GLY A 75 -16.39 -19.53 18.09
CA GLY A 75 -15.74 -19.13 19.35
C GLY A 75 -14.67 -18.04 19.23
N GLY A 76 -14.47 -17.47 18.04
CA GLY A 76 -13.54 -16.36 17.78
C GLY A 76 -14.18 -15.21 17.02
N ILE A 77 -13.52 -14.06 17.02
CA ILE A 77 -13.84 -12.93 16.13
C ILE A 77 -12.74 -12.84 15.08
N HIS A 78 -13.10 -13.01 13.82
CA HIS A 78 -12.18 -13.00 12.68
C HIS A 78 -12.36 -11.73 11.86
N VAL A 79 -11.34 -10.87 11.83
CA VAL A 79 -11.39 -9.60 11.08
C VAL A 79 -10.36 -9.61 9.96
N ALA A 80 -10.84 -9.52 8.73
CA ALA A 80 -10.02 -9.28 7.55
C ALA A 80 -9.89 -7.77 7.30
N CYS A 81 -8.67 -7.26 7.14
CA CYS A 81 -8.49 -5.89 6.66
C CYS A 81 -8.89 -5.79 5.18
N GLU A 82 -9.90 -5.00 4.84
CA GLU A 82 -10.35 -4.79 3.44
C GLU A 82 -9.32 -4.13 2.52
N PHE A 83 -8.19 -3.65 3.06
CA PHE A 83 -7.11 -3.04 2.27
C PHE A 83 -5.97 -4.00 1.94
N CYS A 84 -5.50 -4.76 2.92
CA CYS A 84 -4.34 -5.66 2.75
C CYS A 84 -4.64 -7.14 3.01
N SER A 85 -5.90 -7.47 3.31
CA SER A 85 -6.37 -8.82 3.62
C SER A 85 -5.68 -9.52 4.81
N THR A 86 -4.90 -8.77 5.60
CA THR A 86 -4.35 -9.28 6.86
C THR A 86 -5.49 -9.68 7.79
N GLN A 87 -5.37 -10.88 8.36
CA GLN A 87 -6.35 -11.45 9.28
C GLN A 87 -5.95 -11.15 10.73
N TYR A 88 -6.93 -10.78 11.54
CA TYR A 88 -6.78 -10.57 12.98
C TYR A 88 -7.82 -11.39 13.72
N ASP A 89 -7.35 -12.29 14.59
CA ASP A 89 -8.20 -13.14 15.41
C ASP A 89 -8.26 -12.61 16.84
N PHE A 90 -9.46 -12.50 17.41
CA PHE A 90 -9.65 -12.07 18.81
C PHE A 90 -10.50 -13.06 19.57
N ASP A 91 -10.22 -13.17 20.87
CA ASP A 91 -11.10 -13.90 21.80
C ASP A 91 -12.25 -12.96 22.23
N PRO A 92 -13.53 -13.34 22.07
CA PRO A 92 -14.67 -12.55 22.55
C PRO A 92 -14.60 -12.19 24.05
N ALA A 93 -13.89 -12.99 24.85
CA ALA A 93 -13.63 -12.72 26.26
C ALA A 93 -12.83 -11.42 26.48
N GLU A 94 -12.06 -10.96 25.49
CA GLU A 94 -11.31 -9.70 25.55
C GLU A 94 -12.23 -8.47 25.68
N PHE A 95 -13.50 -8.57 25.25
CA PHE A 95 -14.44 -7.44 25.15
C PHE A 95 -15.68 -7.55 26.03
N THR A 96 -15.93 -8.71 26.64
CA THR A 96 -17.14 -8.98 27.44
C THR A 96 -16.97 -8.76 28.94
N ALA A 97 -15.76 -8.41 29.40
CA ALA A 97 -15.42 -8.29 30.81
C ALA A 97 -15.61 -6.89 31.43
N GLN A 98 -16.53 -6.06 30.91
CA GLN A 98 -16.86 -4.73 31.47
C GLN A 98 -18.19 -4.72 32.21
#